data_AF-A0A7X9F2N0-F1
#
_entry.id   AF-A0A7X9F2N0-F1
#
_cell.length_a   1.000
_cell.length_b   1.000
_cell.length_c   1.000
_cell.angle_alpha   90.00
_cell.angle_beta   90.00
_cell.angle_gamma   90.00
#
_symmetry.space_group_name_H-M   'P 1'
#
loop_
_entity.id
_entity.type
_entity.pdbx_description
1 polymer ?
#
loop_
_entity_poly.entity_id
_entity_poly.type
_entity_poly.pdbx_seq_one_letter_code
_entity_poly.pdbx_strand_id
1 'polypeptide(L)'
;MTSFSREAENDDRLRKQVSDYGQAEVIIPDPGHEAIDYLSRNVSIRSINKKGVSIILSPVTVEWFISSGFSYSLVEPSPVKGIVSSSNLKKAMEWDTYPTYRQYDSIMRFFAEEYSSISMLDTIGTTLDGRLVMVLKISDNCKEDEDEPEVFLTSTMHGDETGGFILMLRLADYLLENYDSDTRIRELADNTEIWINPLANPDGTYTDGNEIYMPVRGNAAGYDLNRNFPDPVMPGTVLQKETLDMMKFLSERRFVLSANFHSGAEVVNYPWDRWLRDHADKLWYYSVCRAYADTAHIYSPPGYMDYFDNGVTNGYMWYPVYGSRQDYVTWELHGREITIEVDDDFITPAYELQELWDSNRRSLLGFLENAMYGIHGLVNDSENGNPVPAMILVKGHDKDRSEAYADSTSGRFVRFLSPGIWDLSFSADGYHDTTVQDVVVSAFDKTGLVVRMNRIVNGIDTSETGRPVLYPNPARGLVKAELPGNMSGAINVRIFNSAGVKLSDYDDFYTDGIPLLLNVMNLREGFYIVSFTLKGTGRTCHGRFILD
;
A
#
# COMPACT_ATOMS: atom_id res chain seq x y z
N MET A 1 -17.31 -40.33 31.28
CA MET A 1 -17.73 -39.20 32.14
C MET A 1 -16.55 -38.35 32.64
N THR A 2 -15.31 -38.84 32.64
CA THR A 2 -14.12 -38.11 33.11
C THR A 2 -13.37 -37.28 32.04
N SER A 3 -13.59 -37.52 30.74
CA SER A 3 -12.97 -36.70 29.66
C SER A 3 -13.74 -35.41 29.40
N PHE A 4 -15.07 -35.49 29.26
CA PHE A 4 -15.96 -34.34 29.06
C PHE A 4 -15.85 -33.27 30.15
N SER A 5 -15.63 -33.67 31.42
CA SER A 5 -15.45 -32.70 32.51
C SER A 5 -14.11 -31.97 32.45
N ARG A 6 -13.07 -32.59 31.88
CA ARG A 6 -11.72 -32.03 31.76
C ARG A 6 -11.60 -31.11 30.54
N GLU A 7 -12.31 -31.42 29.46
CA GLU A 7 -12.42 -30.54 28.29
C GLU A 7 -13.17 -29.25 28.63
N ALA A 8 -14.32 -29.35 29.31
CA ALA A 8 -15.06 -28.17 29.78
C ALA A 8 -14.23 -27.27 30.72
N GLU A 9 -13.40 -27.87 31.60
CA GLU A 9 -12.50 -27.12 32.47
C GLU A 9 -11.38 -26.40 31.68
N ASN A 10 -10.89 -27.00 30.60
CA ASN A 10 -9.91 -26.35 29.71
C ASN A 10 -10.52 -25.23 28.87
N ASP A 11 -11.76 -25.39 28.41
CA ASP A 11 -12.50 -24.34 27.68
C ASP A 11 -12.76 -23.12 28.57
N ASP A 12 -13.12 -23.34 29.84
CA ASP A 12 -13.32 -22.26 30.82
C ASP A 12 -12.02 -21.53 31.14
N ARG A 13 -10.90 -22.26 31.24
CA ARG A 13 -9.56 -21.65 31.39
C ARG A 13 -9.17 -20.83 30.17
N LEU A 14 -9.45 -21.32 28.97
CA LEU A 14 -9.20 -20.60 27.72
C LEU A 14 -10.01 -19.29 27.68
N ARG A 15 -11.32 -19.34 27.93
CA ARG A 15 -12.17 -18.14 28.03
C ARG A 15 -11.64 -17.15 29.07
N LYS A 16 -11.20 -17.65 30.22
CA LYS A 16 -10.64 -16.83 31.29
C LYS A 16 -9.37 -16.11 30.83
N GLN A 17 -8.43 -16.80 30.17
CA GLN A 17 -7.22 -16.16 29.65
C GLN A 17 -7.55 -15.06 28.62
N VAL A 18 -8.46 -15.33 27.67
CA VAL A 18 -8.91 -14.31 26.70
C VAL A 18 -9.53 -13.11 27.41
N SER A 19 -10.35 -13.34 28.43
CA SER A 19 -10.97 -12.25 29.21
C SER A 19 -9.96 -11.44 30.03
N ASP A 20 -8.94 -12.09 30.59
CA ASP A 20 -7.97 -11.42 31.48
C ASP A 20 -6.89 -10.66 30.70
N TYR A 21 -6.50 -11.17 29.53
CA TYR A 21 -5.33 -10.68 28.78
C TYR A 21 -5.66 -10.16 27.38
N GLY A 22 -6.93 -10.21 26.96
CA GLY A 22 -7.36 -9.81 25.61
C GLY A 22 -7.02 -10.85 24.52
N GLN A 23 -6.23 -11.87 24.82
CA GLN A 23 -5.95 -13.01 23.95
C GLN A 23 -5.52 -14.25 24.73
N ALA A 24 -5.52 -15.40 24.07
CA ALA A 24 -4.91 -16.63 24.56
C ALA A 24 -4.21 -17.38 23.42
N GLU A 25 -3.14 -18.09 23.73
CA GLU A 25 -2.43 -18.92 22.77
C GLU A 25 -2.74 -20.41 23.01
N VAL A 26 -3.03 -21.12 21.92
CA VAL A 26 -3.25 -22.56 21.94
C VAL A 26 -2.40 -23.25 20.89
N ILE A 27 -1.99 -24.48 21.17
CA ILE A 27 -1.26 -25.33 20.23
C ILE A 27 -2.14 -26.51 19.84
N ILE A 28 -2.37 -26.68 18.53
CA ILE A 28 -2.97 -27.88 17.96
C ILE A 28 -1.85 -28.78 17.41
N PRO A 29 -1.69 -30.01 17.93
CA PRO A 29 -0.65 -30.93 17.46
C PRO A 29 -1.01 -31.51 16.10
N ASP A 30 -0.14 -31.30 15.11
CA ASP A 30 -0.16 -31.90 13.76
C ASP A 30 -1.55 -32.04 13.11
N PRO A 31 -2.26 -30.92 12.87
CA PRO A 31 -3.62 -30.97 12.35
C PRO A 31 -3.70 -31.35 10.86
N GLY A 32 -2.56 -31.42 10.16
CA GLY A 32 -2.49 -31.62 8.71
C GLY A 32 -2.82 -30.36 7.91
N HIS A 33 -2.48 -30.39 6.61
CA HIS A 33 -2.57 -29.21 5.74
C HIS A 33 -4.01 -28.70 5.52
N GLU A 34 -4.98 -29.60 5.36
CA GLU A 34 -6.40 -29.22 5.18
C GLU A 34 -6.95 -28.46 6.40
N ALA A 35 -6.55 -28.88 7.60
CA ALA A 35 -6.97 -28.19 8.82
C ALA A 35 -6.25 -26.85 8.99
N ILE A 36 -4.97 -26.73 8.60
CA ILE A 36 -4.26 -25.44 8.56
C ILE A 36 -5.00 -24.47 7.64
N ASP A 37 -5.33 -24.89 6.43
CA ASP A 37 -6.10 -24.09 5.47
C ASP A 37 -7.48 -23.67 6.01
N TYR A 38 -8.16 -24.57 6.72
CA TYR A 38 -9.43 -24.24 7.39
C TYR A 38 -9.25 -23.24 8.53
N LEU A 39 -8.24 -23.43 9.38
CA LEU A 39 -7.93 -22.56 10.51
C LEU A 39 -7.53 -21.16 10.04
N SER A 40 -6.70 -21.04 8.99
CA SER A 40 -6.26 -19.77 8.41
C SER A 40 -7.38 -18.83 7.97
N ARG A 41 -8.59 -19.36 7.72
CA ARG A 41 -9.77 -18.57 7.34
C ARG A 41 -10.56 -18.01 8.52
N ASN A 42 -10.32 -18.52 9.73
CA ASN A 42 -11.19 -18.28 10.88
C ASN A 42 -10.45 -17.78 12.11
N VAL A 43 -9.16 -18.08 12.24
CA VAL A 43 -8.34 -17.72 13.39
C VAL A 43 -6.97 -17.22 12.95
N SER A 44 -6.29 -16.56 13.89
CA SER A 44 -4.95 -16.05 13.67
C SER A 44 -3.91 -17.14 13.97
N ILE A 45 -3.25 -17.66 12.93
CA ILE A 45 -2.09 -18.55 13.09
C ILE A 45 -0.89 -17.70 13.50
N ARG A 46 -0.29 -18.05 14.63
CA ARG A 46 0.90 -17.39 15.19
C ARG A 46 2.19 -17.99 14.63
N SER A 47 2.29 -19.31 14.62
CA SER A 47 3.45 -20.02 14.08
C SER A 47 3.12 -21.48 13.76
N ILE A 48 3.93 -22.07 12.89
CA ILE A 48 3.87 -23.50 12.55
C ILE A 48 5.26 -24.07 12.77
N ASN A 49 5.38 -25.02 13.70
CA ASN A 49 6.65 -25.64 14.03
C ASN A 49 6.46 -27.12 14.39
N LYS A 50 7.53 -27.78 14.84
CA LYS A 50 7.52 -29.22 15.18
C LYS A 50 6.53 -29.60 16.29
N LYS A 51 6.07 -28.65 17.12
CA LYS A 51 5.07 -28.88 18.18
C LYS A 51 3.64 -28.84 17.64
N GLY A 52 3.43 -28.32 16.44
CA GLY A 52 2.12 -28.14 15.83
C GLY A 52 1.88 -26.70 15.37
N VAL A 53 0.60 -26.34 15.29
CA VAL A 53 0.13 -25.02 14.87
C VAL A 53 -0.23 -24.22 16.12
N SER A 54 0.49 -23.13 16.35
CA SER A 54 0.16 -22.14 17.39
C SER A 54 -0.84 -21.13 16.83
N ILE A 55 -1.89 -20.85 17.60
CA ILE A 55 -2.99 -19.98 17.23
C ILE A 55 -3.22 -18.97 18.35
N ILE A 56 -3.40 -17.70 17.97
CA ILE A 56 -3.92 -16.67 18.87
C ILE A 56 -5.45 -16.61 18.74
N LEU A 57 -6.11 -16.71 19.89
CA LEU A 57 -7.54 -16.57 20.05
C LEU A 57 -7.85 -15.27 20.79
N SER A 58 -8.77 -14.50 20.23
CA SER A 58 -9.23 -13.22 20.79
C SER A 58 -10.70 -13.35 21.23
N PRO A 59 -11.29 -12.31 21.85
CA PRO A 59 -12.70 -12.32 22.23
C PRO A 59 -13.65 -12.61 21.06
N VAL A 60 -13.23 -12.30 19.82
CA VAL A 60 -14.05 -12.52 18.62
C VAL A 60 -13.89 -13.92 18.02
N THR A 61 -12.86 -14.68 18.37
CA THR A 61 -12.61 -16.02 17.78
C THR A 61 -12.72 -17.18 18.76
N VAL A 62 -12.66 -16.94 20.07
CA VAL A 62 -12.58 -18.00 21.09
C VAL A 62 -13.78 -18.96 21.08
N GLU A 63 -15.02 -18.45 20.97
CA GLU A 63 -16.21 -19.31 20.98
C GLU A 63 -16.34 -20.13 19.69
N TRP A 64 -15.98 -19.54 18.55
CA TRP A 64 -15.92 -20.28 17.29
C TRP A 64 -14.94 -21.44 17.39
N PHE A 65 -13.75 -21.18 17.95
CA PHE A 65 -12.71 -22.19 18.11
C PHE A 65 -13.16 -23.35 19.02
N ILE A 66 -13.73 -23.05 20.19
CA ILE A 66 -14.26 -24.07 21.12
C ILE A 66 -15.36 -24.89 20.42
N SER A 67 -16.26 -24.23 19.69
CA SER A 67 -17.34 -24.93 18.97
C SER A 67 -16.85 -25.84 17.84
N SER A 68 -15.63 -25.60 17.32
CA SER A 68 -15.02 -26.40 16.26
C SER A 68 -14.51 -27.75 16.77
N GLY A 69 -14.35 -27.92 18.09
CA GLY A 69 -14.00 -29.21 18.71
C GLY A 69 -12.57 -29.69 18.47
N PHE A 70 -11.64 -28.79 18.11
CA PHE A 70 -10.23 -29.14 17.98
C PHE A 70 -9.65 -29.54 19.34
N SER A 71 -8.81 -30.57 19.36
CA SER A 71 -7.99 -30.87 20.54
C SER A 71 -6.81 -29.91 20.59
N TYR A 72 -6.60 -29.27 21.73
CA TYR A 72 -5.55 -28.26 21.89
C TYR A 72 -4.87 -28.32 23.26
N SER A 73 -3.68 -27.72 23.33
CA SER A 73 -2.99 -27.42 24.59
C SER A 73 -2.98 -25.91 24.81
N LEU A 74 -3.40 -25.47 25.99
CA LEU A 74 -3.36 -24.06 26.38
C LEU A 74 -1.93 -23.66 26.74
N VAL A 75 -1.45 -22.54 26.19
CA VAL A 75 -0.15 -21.96 26.55
C VAL A 75 -0.37 -20.98 27.70
N GLU A 76 0.47 -21.08 28.74
CA GLU A 76 0.39 -20.13 29.86
C GLU A 76 1.03 -18.80 29.44
N PRO A 77 0.36 -17.65 29.66
CA PRO A 77 0.91 -16.35 29.36
C PRO A 77 2.23 -16.15 30.10
N SER A 78 3.29 -15.84 29.35
CA SER A 78 4.53 -15.39 29.94
C SER A 78 4.42 -13.88 30.20
N PRO A 79 4.52 -13.40 31.44
CA PRO A 79 4.53 -11.97 31.70
C PRO A 79 5.77 -11.35 31.08
N VAL A 80 5.57 -10.64 29.97
CA VAL A 80 6.62 -9.88 29.33
C VAL A 80 6.75 -8.58 30.12
N LYS A 81 7.76 -8.53 30.98
CA LYS A 81 8.15 -7.26 31.60
C LYS A 81 8.69 -6.36 30.49
N GLY A 82 7.92 -5.33 30.15
CA GLY A 82 8.39 -4.16 29.42
C GLY A 82 9.60 -3.56 30.11
N ILE A 83 10.76 -4.03 29.65
CA ILE A 83 11.94 -3.29 29.21
C ILE A 83 11.84 -1.79 29.50
N VAL A 84 12.81 -1.31 30.30
CA VAL A 84 13.00 0.05 30.81
C VAL A 84 12.51 1.12 29.84
N SER A 85 11.40 1.79 30.17
CA SER A 85 11.03 3.05 29.53
C SER A 85 12.14 4.08 29.84
N SER A 86 12.79 4.60 28.79
CA SER A 86 13.90 5.53 28.97
C SER A 86 13.47 6.78 29.73
N SER A 87 14.35 7.39 30.51
CA SER A 87 13.99 8.57 31.33
C SER A 87 13.77 9.85 30.52
N ASN A 88 14.20 9.89 29.25
CA ASN A 88 14.11 11.06 28.37
C ASN A 88 14.32 10.68 26.89
N LEU A 89 13.97 11.59 25.98
CA LEU A 89 14.03 11.41 24.51
C LEU A 89 15.41 10.93 24.02
N LYS A 90 16.50 11.57 24.47
CA LYS A 90 17.86 11.24 24.04
C LYS A 90 18.22 9.78 24.33
N LYS A 91 17.82 9.26 25.49
CA LYS A 91 18.01 7.83 25.83
C LYS A 91 17.09 6.90 25.06
N ALA A 92 15.88 7.32 24.71
CA ALA A 92 15.00 6.52 23.84
C ALA A 92 15.67 6.31 22.48
N MET A 93 16.36 7.34 21.98
CA MET A 93 17.11 7.34 20.73
C MET A 93 18.53 6.76 20.85
N GLU A 94 18.92 6.22 22.01
CA GLU A 94 20.05 5.27 22.10
C GLU A 94 19.60 3.87 21.63
N TRP A 95 18.29 3.67 21.51
CA TRP A 95 17.65 2.48 20.95
C TRP A 95 17.93 1.16 21.68
N ASP A 96 18.44 1.23 22.91
CA ASP A 96 18.65 0.09 23.82
C ASP A 96 17.39 -0.30 24.61
N THR A 97 16.26 0.37 24.33
CA THR A 97 14.98 0.20 25.02
C THR A 97 13.80 0.50 24.11
N TYR A 98 12.62 -0.01 24.45
CA TYR A 98 11.38 0.38 23.79
C TYR A 98 10.87 1.73 24.32
N PRO A 99 10.42 2.64 23.44
CA PRO A 99 9.81 3.89 23.88
C PRO A 99 8.42 3.63 24.45
N THR A 100 7.99 4.49 25.38
CA THR A 100 6.56 4.64 25.66
C THR A 100 5.83 5.25 24.46
N TYR A 101 4.51 5.12 24.39
CA TYR A 101 3.74 5.71 23.28
C TYR A 101 3.97 7.23 23.15
N ARG A 102 4.02 7.95 24.28
CA ARG A 102 4.33 9.40 24.27
C ARG A 102 5.75 9.70 23.79
N GLN A 103 6.72 8.85 24.09
CA GLN A 103 8.07 9.01 23.58
C GLN A 103 8.12 8.74 22.08
N TYR A 104 7.40 7.73 21.59
CA TYR A 104 7.24 7.48 20.17
C TYR A 104 6.65 8.69 19.43
N ASP A 105 5.55 9.28 19.92
CA ASP A 105 5.00 10.52 19.35
C ASP A 105 6.04 11.66 19.36
N SER A 106 6.78 11.82 20.46
CA SER A 106 7.84 12.83 20.57
C SER A 106 8.99 12.61 19.58
N ILE A 107 9.40 11.35 19.35
CA ILE A 107 10.45 10.98 18.39
C ILE A 107 10.00 11.32 16.97
N MET A 108 8.79 10.91 16.58
CA MET A 108 8.27 11.17 15.23
C MET A 108 8.13 12.67 14.94
N ARG A 109 7.70 13.47 15.93
CA ARG A 109 7.67 14.93 15.82
C ARG A 109 9.06 15.52 15.74
N PHE A 110 9.99 15.04 16.56
CA PHE A 110 11.38 15.48 16.54
C PHE A 110 12.01 15.28 15.16
N PHE A 111 11.80 14.12 14.52
CA PHE A 111 12.30 13.89 13.15
C PHE A 111 11.80 14.96 12.17
N ALA A 112 10.49 15.21 12.14
CA ALA A 112 9.91 16.19 11.23
C ALA A 112 10.28 17.66 11.54
N GLU A 113 10.55 17.98 12.81
CA GLU A 113 10.96 19.32 13.23
C GLU A 113 12.44 19.59 12.93
N GLU A 114 13.33 18.68 13.34
CA GLU A 114 14.77 18.84 13.19
C GLU A 114 15.20 18.71 11.72
N TYR A 115 14.63 17.75 10.99
CA TYR A 115 14.96 17.46 9.60
C TYR A 115 13.87 17.96 8.64
N SER A 116 13.30 19.14 8.91
CA SER A 116 12.15 19.70 8.19
C SER A 116 12.37 20.06 6.70
N SER A 117 13.62 19.97 6.22
CA SER A 117 13.96 20.09 4.81
C SER A 117 13.80 18.79 4.03
N ILE A 118 13.93 17.65 4.71
CA ILE A 118 13.93 16.32 4.07
C ILE A 118 12.92 15.35 4.68
N SER A 119 12.12 15.80 5.65
CA SER A 119 11.12 14.95 6.30
C SER A 119 9.82 15.67 6.67
N MET A 120 8.74 14.91 6.65
CA MET A 120 7.41 15.37 7.03
C MET A 120 6.66 14.26 7.78
N LEU A 121 6.07 14.61 8.93
CA LEU A 121 5.19 13.72 9.68
C LEU A 121 3.76 13.82 9.15
N ASP A 122 3.19 12.69 8.76
CA ASP A 122 1.78 12.53 8.39
C ASP A 122 1.13 11.44 9.28
N THR A 123 -0.16 11.22 9.11
CA THR A 123 -0.93 10.24 9.87
C THR A 123 -1.84 9.46 8.93
N ILE A 124 -1.70 8.13 8.94
CA ILE A 124 -2.55 7.20 8.17
C ILE A 124 -4.00 7.27 8.68
N GLY A 125 -4.16 7.36 10.00
CA GLY A 125 -5.45 7.49 10.65
C GLY A 125 -5.35 7.41 12.16
N THR A 126 -6.45 7.03 12.78
CA THR A 126 -6.53 6.82 14.23
C THR A 126 -7.00 5.41 14.55
N THR A 127 -6.51 4.85 15.65
CA THR A 127 -7.02 3.57 16.15
C THR A 127 -8.37 3.73 16.85
N LEU A 128 -8.98 2.61 17.25
CA LEU A 128 -10.23 2.61 18.02
C LEU A 128 -10.10 3.31 19.38
N ASP A 129 -8.93 3.24 20.03
CA ASP A 129 -8.66 3.98 21.28
C ASP A 129 -8.20 5.43 21.05
N GLY A 130 -8.14 5.88 19.79
CA GLY A 130 -7.80 7.25 19.42
C GLY A 130 -6.30 7.54 19.38
N ARG A 131 -5.44 6.51 19.31
CA ARG A 131 -4.00 6.70 19.06
C ARG A 131 -3.76 7.01 17.58
N LEU A 132 -2.73 7.79 17.30
CA LEU A 132 -2.32 8.12 15.93
C LEU A 132 -1.55 6.95 15.32
N VAL A 133 -1.88 6.61 14.08
CA VAL A 133 -1.06 5.73 13.25
C VAL A 133 -0.15 6.62 12.40
N MET A 134 1.02 6.95 12.96
CA MET A 134 1.97 7.93 12.39
C MET A 134 2.83 7.35 11.27
N VAL A 135 3.11 8.16 10.25
CA VAL A 135 4.01 7.81 9.15
C VAL A 135 4.93 8.99 8.84
N LEU A 136 6.22 8.73 8.64
CA LEU A 136 7.20 9.75 8.27
C LEU A 136 7.53 9.63 6.78
N LYS A 137 7.33 10.70 6.02
CA LYS A 137 7.87 10.85 4.66
C LYS A 137 9.31 11.37 4.76
N ILE A 138 10.23 10.78 4.01
CA ILE A 138 11.62 11.22 3.82
C ILE A 138 11.88 11.36 2.32
N SER A 139 12.22 12.57 1.87
CA SER A 139 12.55 12.92 0.48
C SER A 139 13.18 14.32 0.46
N ASP A 140 14.01 14.65 -0.53
CA ASP A 140 14.63 15.98 -0.67
C ASP A 140 13.60 17.12 -0.81
N ASN A 141 12.40 16.85 -1.35
CA ASN A 141 11.26 17.77 -1.37
C ASN A 141 10.05 17.20 -0.62
N CYS A 142 10.25 16.83 0.65
CA CYS A 142 9.26 16.18 1.53
C CYS A 142 7.89 16.87 1.72
N LYS A 143 7.68 18.08 1.19
CA LYS A 143 6.42 18.86 1.29
C LYS A 143 5.61 18.85 0.00
N GLU A 144 6.20 18.41 -1.09
CA GLU A 144 5.55 18.27 -2.39
C GLU A 144 5.33 16.79 -2.66
N ASP A 145 4.41 16.49 -3.56
CA ASP A 145 4.20 15.14 -4.09
C ASP A 145 4.88 15.10 -5.45
N GLU A 146 6.02 14.43 -5.52
CA GLU A 146 6.91 14.47 -6.66
C GLU A 146 6.73 13.30 -7.61
N ASP A 147 7.30 13.46 -8.79
CA ASP A 147 7.30 12.48 -9.88
C ASP A 147 8.31 11.33 -9.61
N GLU A 148 8.38 10.85 -8.37
CA GLU A 148 9.33 9.89 -7.85
C GLU A 148 8.66 8.57 -7.42
N PRO A 149 9.38 7.44 -7.45
CA PRO A 149 8.86 6.19 -6.91
C PRO A 149 8.63 6.30 -5.40
N GLU A 150 7.39 6.11 -4.96
CA GLU A 150 7.07 6.00 -3.54
C GLU A 150 7.36 4.58 -3.00
N VAL A 151 7.98 4.51 -1.84
CA VAL A 151 8.30 3.27 -1.11
C VAL A 151 7.66 3.29 0.27
N PHE A 152 7.01 2.20 0.67
CA PHE A 152 6.35 2.12 1.98
C PHE A 152 6.90 0.99 2.86
N LEU A 153 7.47 1.36 4.00
CA LEU A 153 7.92 0.41 5.02
C LEU A 153 7.04 0.53 6.26
N THR A 154 6.51 -0.59 6.74
CA THR A 154 5.66 -0.60 7.93
C THR A 154 5.98 -1.74 8.86
N SER A 155 5.75 -1.58 10.16
CA SER A 155 5.91 -2.68 11.12
C SER A 155 4.78 -2.75 12.14
N THR A 156 4.74 -3.86 12.86
CA THR A 156 3.93 -4.01 14.09
C THR A 156 2.45 -3.77 13.80
N MET A 157 1.95 -4.38 12.72
CA MET A 157 0.51 -4.51 12.50
C MET A 157 -0.10 -5.58 13.42
N HIS A 158 0.72 -6.52 13.87
CA HIS A 158 0.50 -7.29 15.08
C HIS A 158 1.15 -6.57 16.25
N GLY A 159 0.36 -6.24 17.30
CA GLY A 159 0.84 -5.39 18.38
C GLY A 159 1.92 -6.04 19.27
N ASP A 160 2.03 -7.37 19.25
CA ASP A 160 3.01 -8.14 20.01
C ASP A 160 4.22 -8.56 19.16
N GLU A 161 4.42 -7.96 17.99
CA GLU A 161 5.59 -8.14 17.10
C GLU A 161 6.44 -6.85 17.08
N THR A 162 7.29 -6.68 18.10
CA THR A 162 7.85 -5.36 18.44
C THR A 162 9.24 -5.08 17.88
N GLY A 163 9.98 -6.07 17.40
CA GLY A 163 11.34 -5.87 16.84
C GLY A 163 11.34 -4.88 15.66
N GLY A 164 10.38 -5.06 14.74
CA GLY A 164 10.18 -4.18 13.59
C GLY A 164 9.93 -2.71 13.96
N PHE A 165 9.25 -2.45 15.09
CA PHE A 165 8.97 -1.09 15.56
C PHE A 165 10.25 -0.28 15.78
N ILE A 166 11.22 -0.86 16.49
CA ILE A 166 12.51 -0.22 16.75
C ILE A 166 13.35 -0.18 15.48
N LEU A 167 13.30 -1.23 14.67
CA LEU A 167 14.03 -1.30 13.41
C LEU A 167 13.63 -0.15 12.45
N MET A 168 12.33 0.15 12.35
CA MET A 168 11.82 1.24 11.52
C MET A 168 12.16 2.63 12.08
N LEU A 169 12.10 2.82 13.40
CA LEU A 169 12.53 4.07 14.03
C LEU A 169 14.03 4.33 13.80
N ARG A 170 14.87 3.30 13.98
CA ARG A 170 16.32 3.38 13.72
C ARG A 170 16.62 3.63 12.23
N LEU A 171 15.85 3.05 11.31
CA LEU A 171 16.02 3.30 9.88
C LEU A 171 15.72 4.76 9.54
N ALA A 172 14.62 5.31 10.06
CA ALA A 172 14.29 6.73 9.88
C ALA A 172 15.41 7.63 10.42
N ASP A 173 15.85 7.41 11.67
CA ASP A 173 16.97 8.13 12.28
C ASP A 173 18.23 8.07 11.42
N TYR A 174 18.61 6.87 10.96
CA TYR A 174 19.79 6.64 10.15
C TYR A 174 19.74 7.36 8.80
N LEU A 175 18.59 7.33 8.10
CA LEU A 175 18.42 8.05 6.83
C LEU A 175 18.57 9.56 7.02
N LEU A 176 17.96 10.11 8.09
CA LEU A 176 17.99 11.54 8.37
C LEU A 176 19.37 12.03 8.82
N GLU A 177 20.00 11.34 9.77
CA GLU A 177 21.33 11.71 10.28
C GLU A 177 22.42 11.65 9.20
N ASN A 178 22.27 10.77 8.21
CA ASN A 178 23.31 10.51 7.21
C ASN A 178 23.06 11.18 5.86
N TYR A 179 21.93 11.85 5.63
CA TYR A 179 21.60 12.53 4.37
C TYR A 179 22.72 13.48 3.85
N ASP A 180 23.30 14.29 4.76
CA ASP A 180 24.33 15.27 4.39
C ASP A 180 25.73 14.66 4.23
N SER A 181 25.96 13.42 4.69
CA SER A 181 27.31 12.84 4.81
C SER A 181 27.53 11.55 4.02
N ASP A 182 26.47 10.80 3.72
CA ASP A 182 26.53 9.53 2.98
C ASP A 182 25.84 9.66 1.62
N THR A 183 26.58 9.45 0.54
CA THR A 183 26.07 9.58 -0.83
C THR A 183 24.98 8.56 -1.15
N ARG A 184 25.04 7.35 -0.58
CA ARG A 184 24.03 6.31 -0.79
C ARG A 184 22.69 6.73 -0.19
N ILE A 185 22.73 7.34 0.99
CA ILE A 185 21.55 7.82 1.71
C ILE A 185 20.95 9.04 1.02
N ARG A 186 21.80 9.96 0.55
CA ARG A 186 21.35 11.07 -0.28
C ARG A 186 20.70 10.58 -1.57
N GLU A 187 21.33 9.68 -2.30
CA GLU A 187 20.77 9.15 -3.55
C GLU A 187 19.39 8.51 -3.35
N LEU A 188 19.17 7.83 -2.22
CA LEU A 188 17.86 7.30 -1.85
C LEU A 188 16.83 8.41 -1.63
N ALA A 189 17.14 9.42 -0.82
CA ALA A 189 16.19 10.50 -0.51
C ALA A 189 15.96 11.49 -1.66
N ASP A 190 16.94 11.67 -2.55
CA ASP A 190 16.88 12.57 -3.72
C ASP A 190 16.18 11.94 -4.95
N ASN A 191 15.80 10.66 -4.89
CA ASN A 191 15.24 9.94 -6.05
C ASN A 191 14.05 9.02 -5.69
N THR A 192 13.61 9.04 -4.43
CA THR A 192 12.50 8.23 -3.94
C THR A 192 11.77 8.97 -2.82
N GLU A 193 10.46 8.75 -2.73
CA GLU A 193 9.71 9.14 -1.54
C GLU A 193 9.62 7.94 -0.57
N ILE A 194 10.34 8.01 0.54
CA ILE A 194 10.39 6.94 1.52
C ILE A 194 9.39 7.22 2.64
N TRP A 195 8.37 6.37 2.76
CA TRP A 195 7.35 6.46 3.79
C TRP A 195 7.55 5.35 4.82
N ILE A 196 7.78 5.71 6.09
CA ILE A 196 8.04 4.77 7.18
C ILE A 196 6.95 4.88 8.24
N ASN A 197 6.19 3.81 8.46
CA ASN A 197 5.23 3.65 9.56
C ASN A 197 5.75 2.61 10.58
N PRO A 198 6.42 3.04 11.66
CA PRO A 198 6.99 2.11 12.64
C PRO A 198 5.96 1.31 13.43
N LEU A 199 4.72 1.79 13.54
CA LEU A 199 3.74 1.19 14.43
C LEU A 199 2.33 1.29 13.83
N ALA A 200 1.91 0.21 13.16
CA ALA A 200 0.60 0.13 12.53
C ALA A 200 -0.53 -0.19 13.51
N ASN A 201 -0.24 -0.90 14.61
CA ASN A 201 -1.22 -1.28 15.64
C ASN A 201 -0.78 -0.82 17.05
N PRO A 202 -0.82 0.49 17.34
CA PRO A 202 -0.43 0.99 18.65
C PRO A 202 -1.37 0.55 19.78
N ASP A 203 -2.64 0.24 19.50
CA ASP A 203 -3.57 -0.25 20.53
C ASP A 203 -3.22 -1.66 21.00
N GLY A 204 -2.89 -2.57 20.06
CA GLY A 204 -2.40 -3.90 20.41
C GLY A 204 -1.05 -3.87 21.14
N THR A 205 -0.22 -2.87 20.85
CA THR A 205 1.13 -2.74 21.47
C THR A 205 1.08 -2.14 22.87
N TYR A 206 0.23 -1.14 23.10
CA TYR A 206 0.13 -0.40 24.37
C TYR A 206 -1.20 -0.68 25.08
N THR A 207 -1.47 -1.94 25.40
CA THR A 207 -2.74 -2.38 26.01
C THR A 207 -2.99 -1.77 27.40
N ASP A 208 -1.94 -1.50 28.17
CA ASP A 208 -2.01 -0.87 29.50
C ASP A 208 -1.74 0.66 29.47
N GLY A 209 -2.00 1.31 28.33
CA GLY A 209 -1.96 2.76 28.19
C GLY A 209 -0.70 3.27 27.50
N ASN A 210 0.39 3.50 28.24
CA ASN A 210 1.58 4.20 27.72
C ASN A 210 2.84 3.33 27.63
N GLU A 211 2.92 2.26 28.41
CA GLU A 211 4.05 1.32 28.41
C GLU A 211 3.67 0.03 27.69
N ILE A 212 4.66 -0.64 27.10
CA ILE A 212 4.46 -1.96 26.50
C ILE A 212 4.42 -2.99 27.63
N TYR A 213 3.22 -3.45 27.97
CA TYR A 213 3.00 -4.46 28.99
C TYR A 213 1.93 -5.42 28.49
N MET A 214 2.27 -6.70 28.35
CA MET A 214 1.37 -7.72 27.79
C MET A 214 0.71 -7.26 26.47
N PRO A 215 1.51 -6.88 25.44
CA PRO A 215 0.95 -6.54 24.15
C PRO A 215 0.19 -7.74 23.56
N VAL A 216 -0.78 -7.43 22.70
CA VAL A 216 -1.62 -8.41 22.02
C VAL A 216 -1.47 -8.28 20.51
N ARG A 217 -1.74 -9.38 19.81
CA ARG A 217 -1.63 -9.46 18.37
C ARG A 217 -2.66 -8.59 17.66
N GLY A 218 -3.93 -8.71 18.06
CA GLY A 218 -5.04 -8.04 17.39
C GLY A 218 -5.10 -6.53 17.66
N ASN A 219 -5.95 -5.82 16.92
CA ASN A 219 -6.31 -4.43 17.27
C ASN A 219 -7.15 -4.39 18.56
N ALA A 220 -7.59 -3.21 19.00
CA ALA A 220 -8.40 -3.05 20.22
C ALA A 220 -9.72 -3.86 20.20
N ALA A 221 -10.25 -4.18 19.02
CA ALA A 221 -11.44 -5.02 18.85
C ALA A 221 -11.13 -6.53 18.78
N GLY A 222 -9.86 -6.93 18.88
CA GLY A 222 -9.41 -8.31 18.86
C GLY A 222 -9.29 -8.93 17.46
N TYR A 223 -9.31 -8.13 16.39
CA TYR A 223 -9.15 -8.62 15.02
C TYR A 223 -7.68 -8.62 14.62
N ASP A 224 -7.26 -9.68 13.90
CA ASP A 224 -5.96 -9.74 13.25
C ASP A 224 -5.98 -8.86 11.99
N LEU A 225 -5.19 -7.79 11.98
CA LEU A 225 -5.14 -6.84 10.86
C LEU A 225 -4.59 -7.46 9.57
N ASN A 226 -3.75 -8.49 9.66
CA ASN A 226 -3.21 -9.22 8.49
C ASN A 226 -4.09 -10.40 8.07
N ARG A 227 -5.34 -10.43 8.55
CA ARG A 227 -6.44 -11.26 8.04
C ARG A 227 -7.64 -10.41 7.62
N ASN A 228 -7.48 -9.10 7.61
CA ASN A 228 -8.60 -8.17 7.55
C ASN A 228 -8.71 -7.40 6.23
N PHE A 229 -7.76 -7.53 5.31
CA PHE A 229 -7.85 -6.89 3.99
C PHE A 229 -8.85 -7.62 3.08
N PRO A 230 -9.42 -6.94 2.07
CA PRO A 230 -10.32 -7.56 1.10
C PRO A 230 -9.69 -8.78 0.44
N ASP A 231 -10.41 -9.89 0.48
CA ASP A 231 -10.00 -11.14 -0.14
C ASP A 231 -11.15 -11.75 -0.93
N PRO A 232 -10.94 -12.18 -2.19
CA PRO A 232 -12.01 -12.70 -3.03
C PRO A 232 -12.59 -14.03 -2.52
N VAL A 233 -11.86 -14.76 -1.68
CA VAL A 233 -12.32 -16.01 -1.04
C VAL A 233 -13.04 -15.73 0.28
N MET A 234 -12.77 -14.58 0.91
CA MET A 234 -13.38 -14.15 2.18
C MET A 234 -14.13 -12.80 2.04
N PRO A 235 -15.16 -12.68 1.17
CA PRO A 235 -15.81 -11.40 0.86
C PRO A 235 -16.66 -10.81 2.00
N GLY A 236 -16.84 -11.55 3.11
CA GLY A 236 -17.68 -11.16 4.24
C GLY A 236 -16.93 -10.60 5.45
N THR A 237 -15.62 -10.34 5.32
CA THR A 237 -14.78 -9.84 6.41
C THR A 237 -15.25 -8.47 6.89
N VAL A 238 -15.46 -8.34 8.20
CA VAL A 238 -15.76 -7.04 8.83
C VAL A 238 -14.47 -6.23 8.90
N LEU A 239 -14.34 -5.25 8.00
CA LEU A 239 -13.17 -4.39 7.93
C LEU A 239 -13.06 -3.50 9.18
N GLN A 240 -11.89 -3.51 9.79
CA GLN A 240 -11.54 -2.70 10.95
C GLN A 240 -11.19 -1.28 10.52
N LYS A 241 -11.25 -0.34 11.48
CA LYS A 241 -10.92 1.07 11.23
C LYS A 241 -9.50 1.24 10.72
N GLU A 242 -8.54 0.58 11.36
CA GLU A 242 -7.12 0.64 10.99
C GLU A 242 -6.89 0.12 9.57
N THR A 243 -7.59 -0.95 9.18
CA THR A 243 -7.55 -1.51 7.82
C THR A 243 -8.13 -0.55 6.80
N LEU A 244 -9.28 0.07 7.09
CA LEU A 244 -9.91 1.04 6.19
C LEU A 244 -9.05 2.28 5.98
N ASP A 245 -8.47 2.82 7.06
CA ASP A 245 -7.57 3.97 7.02
C ASP A 245 -6.29 3.62 6.22
N MET A 246 -5.72 2.43 6.44
CA MET A 246 -4.56 1.94 5.67
C MET A 246 -4.89 1.76 4.18
N MET A 247 -6.02 1.14 3.85
CA MET A 247 -6.45 0.99 2.45
C MET A 247 -6.61 2.34 1.76
N LYS A 248 -7.23 3.31 2.45
CA LYS A 248 -7.38 4.67 1.95
C LYS A 248 -6.01 5.29 1.68
N PHE A 249 -5.13 5.28 2.68
CA PHE A 249 -3.77 5.84 2.58
C PHE A 249 -2.97 5.24 1.42
N LEU A 250 -3.01 3.91 1.27
CA LEU A 250 -2.36 3.18 0.19
C LEU A 250 -2.97 3.52 -1.19
N SER A 251 -4.28 3.75 -1.28
CA SER A 251 -4.97 4.03 -2.55
C SER A 251 -4.84 5.48 -3.02
N GLU A 252 -4.58 6.41 -2.09
CA GLU A 252 -4.36 7.83 -2.40
C GLU A 252 -2.92 8.12 -2.84
N ARG A 253 -2.04 7.12 -2.74
CA ARG A 253 -0.62 7.16 -3.10
C ARG A 253 -0.30 6.08 -4.12
N ARG A 254 0.90 6.15 -4.66
CA ARG A 254 1.36 5.20 -5.67
C ARG A 254 2.63 4.49 -5.23
N PHE A 255 2.51 3.75 -4.12
CA PHE A 255 3.58 2.89 -3.64
C PHE A 255 3.94 1.81 -4.67
N VAL A 256 5.12 1.94 -5.27
CA VAL A 256 5.62 0.98 -6.25
C VAL A 256 6.26 -0.22 -5.56
N LEU A 257 6.85 0.00 -4.39
CA LEU A 257 7.54 -0.99 -3.57
C LEU A 257 7.12 -0.86 -2.10
N SER A 258 6.86 -1.95 -1.41
CA SER A 258 6.58 -1.92 0.02
C SER A 258 7.03 -3.17 0.77
N ALA A 259 7.22 -3.04 2.08
CA ALA A 259 7.43 -4.17 2.96
C ALA A 259 6.68 -3.99 4.29
N ASN A 260 6.07 -5.07 4.77
CA ASN A 260 5.57 -5.17 6.14
C ASN A 260 6.49 -6.06 6.98
N PHE A 261 6.88 -5.58 8.16
CA PHE A 261 7.78 -6.28 9.07
C PHE A 261 7.03 -6.96 10.21
N HIS A 262 7.39 -8.21 10.44
CA HIS A 262 6.77 -9.16 11.37
C HIS A 262 7.82 -9.86 12.23
N SER A 263 7.37 -10.69 13.18
CA SER A 263 8.21 -11.52 14.03
C SER A 263 7.51 -12.85 14.35
N GLY A 264 8.28 -13.84 14.80
CA GLY A 264 7.87 -15.23 14.99
C GLY A 264 8.58 -16.21 14.05
N ALA A 265 9.44 -15.71 13.17
CA ALA A 265 10.34 -16.45 12.30
C ALA A 265 11.46 -15.51 11.80
N GLU A 266 12.48 -16.08 11.17
CA GLU A 266 13.49 -15.32 10.43
C GLU A 266 13.49 -15.72 8.95
N VAL A 267 12.64 -15.07 8.15
CA VAL A 267 12.46 -15.36 6.72
C VAL A 267 11.87 -14.16 5.97
N VAL A 268 12.27 -14.01 4.71
CA VAL A 268 11.66 -13.07 3.77
C VAL A 268 10.59 -13.77 2.93
N ASN A 269 9.35 -13.36 3.13
CA ASN A 269 8.15 -13.93 2.52
C ASN A 269 7.66 -13.10 1.32
N TYR A 270 7.32 -13.77 0.22
CA TYR A 270 6.80 -13.10 -0.98
C TYR A 270 5.49 -13.69 -1.51
N PRO A 271 4.72 -12.92 -2.32
CA PRO A 271 3.43 -13.36 -2.86
C PRO A 271 3.47 -14.65 -3.69
N TRP A 272 2.37 -15.39 -3.75
CA TRP A 272 1.11 -15.13 -3.03
C TRP A 272 1.10 -15.78 -1.65
N ASP A 273 0.43 -15.12 -0.71
CA ASP A 273 0.12 -15.67 0.60
C ASP A 273 -1.03 -16.68 0.53
N ARG A 274 -2.04 -16.42 -0.31
CA ARG A 274 -3.27 -17.23 -0.35
C ARG A 274 -3.31 -18.32 -1.42
N TRP A 275 -2.46 -18.25 -2.44
CA TRP A 275 -2.55 -19.11 -3.61
C TRP A 275 -1.28 -19.94 -3.86
N LEU A 276 -1.49 -21.22 -4.17
CA LEU A 276 -0.42 -22.14 -4.59
C LEU A 276 0.25 -21.74 -5.91
N ARG A 277 -0.46 -21.03 -6.79
CA ARG A 277 0.09 -20.59 -8.06
C ARG A 277 1.03 -19.42 -7.84
N ASP A 278 2.10 -19.35 -8.63
CA ASP A 278 3.06 -18.25 -8.55
C ASP A 278 2.54 -16.95 -9.15
N HIS A 279 2.96 -15.80 -8.60
CA HIS A 279 2.85 -14.49 -9.25
C HIS A 279 3.62 -14.48 -10.59
N ALA A 280 3.20 -13.66 -11.56
CA ALA A 280 3.90 -13.53 -12.85
C ALA A 280 5.38 -13.18 -12.67
N ASP A 281 5.65 -12.18 -11.83
CA ASP A 281 6.98 -11.68 -11.48
C ASP A 281 7.69 -12.48 -10.35
N LYS A 282 7.37 -13.77 -10.16
CA LYS A 282 7.96 -14.61 -9.07
C LYS A 282 9.48 -14.49 -8.99
N LEU A 283 10.17 -14.54 -10.14
CA LEU A 283 11.63 -14.51 -10.17
C LEU A 283 12.18 -13.16 -9.69
N TRP A 284 11.47 -12.06 -9.94
CA TRP A 284 11.85 -10.74 -9.42
C TRP A 284 11.65 -10.70 -7.90
N TYR A 285 10.48 -11.10 -7.41
CA TYR A 285 10.20 -11.19 -5.97
C TYR A 285 11.25 -12.03 -5.24
N TYR A 286 11.52 -13.24 -5.73
CA TYR A 286 12.52 -14.13 -5.17
C TYR A 286 13.91 -13.45 -5.13
N SER A 287 14.31 -12.75 -6.20
CA SER A 287 15.61 -12.08 -6.23
C SER A 287 15.74 -10.95 -5.21
N VAL A 288 14.66 -10.18 -4.97
CA VAL A 288 14.63 -9.12 -3.94
C VAL A 288 14.72 -9.74 -2.54
N CYS A 289 13.93 -10.78 -2.28
CA CYS A 289 13.96 -11.49 -1.00
C CYS A 289 15.31 -12.15 -0.73
N ARG A 290 15.89 -12.79 -1.76
CA ARG A 290 17.20 -13.44 -1.68
C ARG A 290 18.32 -12.44 -1.39
N ALA A 291 18.31 -11.28 -2.06
CA ALA A 291 19.28 -10.22 -1.82
C ALA A 291 19.21 -9.67 -0.38
N TYR A 292 18.01 -9.54 0.18
CA TYR A 292 17.81 -9.13 1.57
C TYR A 292 18.43 -10.16 2.54
N ALA A 293 18.08 -11.44 2.38
CA ALA A 293 18.53 -12.51 3.26
C ALA A 293 20.05 -12.76 3.13
N ASP A 294 20.60 -12.76 1.91
CA ASP A 294 22.06 -12.90 1.69
C ASP A 294 22.85 -11.78 2.34
N THR A 295 22.34 -10.55 2.24
CA THR A 295 22.98 -9.39 2.91
C THR A 295 22.90 -9.56 4.42
N ALA A 296 21.76 -10.00 4.96
CA ALA A 296 21.63 -10.25 6.39
C ALA A 296 22.66 -11.30 6.86
N HIS A 297 22.81 -12.41 6.16
CA HIS A 297 23.77 -13.48 6.47
C HIS A 297 25.22 -13.02 6.55
N ILE A 298 25.61 -12.03 5.74
CA ILE A 298 26.98 -11.50 5.74
C ILE A 298 27.27 -10.71 7.03
N TYR A 299 26.26 -10.07 7.62
CA TYR A 299 26.42 -9.11 8.70
C TYR A 299 25.79 -9.53 10.03
N SER A 300 25.33 -10.78 10.14
CA SER A 300 24.69 -11.35 11.32
C SER A 300 25.44 -12.60 11.82
N PRO A 301 25.15 -13.07 13.05
CA PRO A 301 25.66 -14.36 13.51
C PRO A 301 25.19 -15.53 12.63
N PRO A 302 25.95 -16.63 12.56
CA PRO A 302 25.52 -17.83 11.86
C PRO A 302 24.17 -18.34 12.39
N GLY A 303 23.23 -18.58 11.47
CA GLY A 303 21.88 -19.06 11.79
C GLY A 303 20.80 -17.97 11.69
N TYR A 304 21.17 -16.69 11.60
CA TYR A 304 20.17 -15.63 11.38
C TYR A 304 19.56 -15.72 9.99
N MET A 305 18.23 -15.56 9.87
CA MET A 305 17.50 -15.56 8.60
C MET A 305 17.71 -16.86 7.80
N ASP A 306 17.78 -18.01 8.46
CA ASP A 306 18.09 -19.30 7.82
C ASP A 306 16.87 -20.19 7.52
N TYR A 307 15.67 -19.72 7.86
CA TYR A 307 14.45 -20.53 7.75
C TYR A 307 14.02 -20.76 6.28
N PHE A 308 13.39 -21.91 6.01
CA PHE A 308 13.02 -22.38 4.66
C PHE A 308 14.20 -22.46 3.67
N ASP A 309 14.11 -21.76 2.53
CA ASP A 309 15.15 -21.72 1.50
C ASP A 309 16.26 -20.74 1.92
N ASN A 310 16.88 -21.03 3.06
CA ASN A 310 17.93 -20.22 3.66
C ASN A 310 17.51 -18.74 3.80
N GLY A 311 16.32 -18.47 4.34
CA GLY A 311 15.80 -17.12 4.57
C GLY A 311 14.80 -16.59 3.55
N VAL A 312 14.28 -17.42 2.64
CA VAL A 312 13.27 -17.00 1.66
C VAL A 312 12.13 -18.03 1.58
N THR A 313 10.90 -17.54 1.48
CA THR A 313 9.72 -18.40 1.24
C THR A 313 8.66 -17.71 0.38
N ASN A 314 7.89 -18.51 -0.35
CA ASN A 314 6.57 -18.07 -0.83
C ASN A 314 5.55 -18.23 0.31
N GLY A 315 4.61 -17.29 0.44
CA GLY A 315 3.63 -17.29 1.53
C GLY A 315 2.78 -18.54 1.60
N TYR A 316 2.12 -18.91 0.51
CA TYR A 316 1.28 -20.11 0.48
C TYR A 316 2.07 -21.38 0.80
N MET A 317 3.32 -21.47 0.33
CA MET A 317 4.19 -22.63 0.59
C MET A 317 4.59 -22.75 2.07
N TRP A 318 4.63 -21.64 2.81
CA TRP A 318 4.75 -21.68 4.27
C TRP A 318 3.42 -22.10 4.89
N TYR A 319 2.36 -21.32 4.68
CA TYR A 319 0.96 -21.67 4.96
C TYR A 319 0.02 -20.67 4.29
N PRO A 320 -1.20 -21.09 3.89
CA PRO A 320 -2.16 -20.17 3.30
C PRO A 320 -2.57 -19.08 4.28
N VAL A 321 -2.52 -17.82 3.83
CA VAL A 321 -3.03 -16.66 4.57
C VAL A 321 -4.07 -15.94 3.71
N TYR A 322 -5.25 -15.69 4.28
CA TYR A 322 -6.36 -14.99 3.62
C TYR A 322 -6.53 -13.59 4.18
N GLY A 323 -6.79 -12.61 3.31
CA GLY A 323 -6.95 -11.22 3.73
C GLY A 323 -5.66 -10.55 4.21
N SER A 324 -4.51 -10.98 3.68
CA SER A 324 -3.24 -10.30 3.96
C SER A 324 -3.13 -8.98 3.23
N ARG A 325 -2.37 -8.05 3.82
CA ARG A 325 -2.05 -6.78 3.17
C ARG A 325 -1.16 -6.99 1.94
N GLN A 326 -0.21 -7.92 2.02
CA GLN A 326 0.73 -8.20 0.94
C GLN A 326 0.01 -8.59 -0.36
N ASP A 327 -0.95 -9.52 -0.27
CA ASP A 327 -1.75 -9.93 -1.43
C ASP A 327 -2.72 -8.83 -1.88
N TYR A 328 -3.25 -8.01 -0.95
CA TYR A 328 -4.06 -6.84 -1.29
C TYR A 328 -3.28 -5.79 -2.08
N VAL A 329 -2.10 -5.37 -1.62
CA VAL A 329 -1.25 -4.39 -2.33
C VAL A 329 -0.87 -4.91 -3.72
N THR A 330 -0.46 -6.18 -3.79
CA THR A 330 -0.02 -6.80 -5.04
C THR A 330 -1.17 -6.92 -6.04
N TRP A 331 -2.35 -7.36 -5.59
CA TRP A 331 -3.50 -7.60 -6.47
C TRP A 331 -4.32 -6.34 -6.73
N GLU A 332 -4.72 -5.58 -5.70
CA GLU A 332 -5.61 -4.40 -5.78
C GLU A 332 -4.92 -3.11 -6.20
N LEU A 333 -3.67 -2.91 -5.78
CA LEU A 333 -2.97 -1.64 -6.02
C LEU A 333 -1.86 -1.77 -7.06
N HIS A 334 -1.65 -2.96 -7.62
CA HIS A 334 -0.57 -3.27 -8.55
C HIS A 334 0.84 -2.95 -8.01
N GLY A 335 0.95 -2.79 -6.68
CA GLY A 335 2.23 -2.54 -6.00
C GLY A 335 3.07 -3.80 -5.91
N ARG A 336 4.25 -3.69 -5.30
CA ARG A 336 5.10 -4.84 -4.98
C ARG A 336 5.39 -4.87 -3.49
N GLU A 337 4.57 -5.61 -2.75
CA GLU A 337 4.78 -5.81 -1.30
C GLU A 337 5.44 -7.16 -1.01
N ILE A 338 6.36 -7.18 -0.04
CA ILE A 338 6.87 -8.39 0.62
C ILE A 338 6.65 -8.31 2.13
N THR A 339 6.76 -9.45 2.80
CA THR A 339 6.66 -9.58 4.25
C THR A 339 8.02 -10.03 4.79
N ILE A 340 8.53 -9.37 5.82
CA ILE A 340 9.86 -9.65 6.37
C ILE A 340 9.71 -10.04 7.85
N GLU A 341 9.92 -11.31 8.15
CA GLU A 341 9.98 -11.86 9.50
C GLU A 341 11.42 -11.68 10.00
N VAL A 342 11.63 -10.77 10.96
CA VAL A 342 12.99 -10.32 11.34
C VAL A 342 13.54 -10.97 12.60
N ASP A 343 12.74 -11.73 13.34
CA ASP A 343 13.10 -12.25 14.66
C ASP A 343 12.21 -13.46 15.00
N ASP A 344 12.79 -14.51 15.58
CA ASP A 344 12.05 -15.66 16.12
C ASP A 344 11.25 -15.28 17.38
N ASP A 345 11.76 -14.34 18.16
CA ASP A 345 11.05 -13.79 19.32
C ASP A 345 10.06 -12.72 18.86
N PHE A 346 8.78 -12.95 19.12
CA PHE A 346 7.73 -11.96 18.85
C PHE A 346 8.02 -10.62 19.52
N ILE A 347 8.60 -10.65 20.73
CA ILE A 347 9.04 -9.45 21.44
C ILE A 347 10.53 -9.52 21.64
N THR A 348 11.29 -8.92 20.72
CA THR A 348 12.75 -8.85 20.77
C THR A 348 13.21 -8.30 22.13
N PRO A 349 14.06 -9.02 22.88
CA PRO A 349 14.65 -8.52 24.10
C PRO A 349 15.45 -7.23 23.87
N ALA A 350 15.40 -6.30 24.82
CA ALA A 350 16.01 -4.97 24.68
C ALA A 350 17.50 -5.01 24.32
N TYR A 351 18.22 -5.98 24.91
CA TYR A 351 19.66 -6.13 24.74
C TYR A 351 20.04 -6.70 23.35
N GLU A 352 19.07 -7.17 22.57
CA GLU A 352 19.25 -7.72 21.21
C GLU A 352 18.88 -6.69 20.12
N LEU A 353 18.23 -5.57 20.48
CA LEU A 353 17.81 -4.53 19.53
C LEU A 353 18.98 -3.95 18.70
N GLN A 354 20.17 -3.85 19.29
CA GLN A 354 21.37 -3.42 18.58
C GLN A 354 21.81 -4.44 17.54
N GLU A 355 21.79 -5.73 17.89
CA GLU A 355 22.15 -6.82 16.98
C GLU A 355 21.15 -6.96 15.84
N LEU A 356 19.85 -6.81 16.14
CA LEU A 356 18.78 -6.77 15.13
C LEU A 356 19.03 -5.66 14.10
N TRP A 357 19.42 -4.47 14.54
CA TRP A 357 19.77 -3.36 13.66
C TRP A 357 21.04 -3.63 12.84
N ASP A 358 22.11 -4.10 13.48
CA ASP A 358 23.39 -4.36 12.82
C ASP A 358 23.27 -5.42 11.72
N SER A 359 22.43 -6.43 11.96
CA SER A 359 22.11 -7.52 11.03
C SER A 359 21.29 -7.06 9.82
N ASN A 360 20.35 -6.13 10.00
CA ASN A 360 19.37 -5.79 8.96
C ASN A 360 19.61 -4.47 8.23
N ARG A 361 20.33 -3.49 8.80
CA ARG A 361 20.39 -2.13 8.22
C ARG A 361 20.83 -2.09 6.76
N ARG A 362 21.77 -2.97 6.36
CA ARG A 362 22.27 -3.01 4.99
C ARG A 362 21.27 -3.63 4.03
N SER A 363 20.53 -4.64 4.49
CA SER A 363 19.43 -5.26 3.75
C SER A 363 18.26 -4.30 3.57
N LEU A 364 17.95 -3.48 4.58
CA LEU A 364 16.93 -2.41 4.50
C LEU A 364 17.28 -1.39 3.41
N LEU A 365 18.52 -0.88 3.41
CA LEU A 365 18.99 0.04 2.36
C LEU A 365 18.97 -0.62 0.99
N GLY A 366 19.42 -1.87 0.89
CA GLY A 366 19.36 -2.65 -0.35
C GLY A 366 17.94 -2.86 -0.86
N PHE A 367 16.98 -3.04 0.04
CA PHE A 367 15.57 -3.14 -0.32
C PHE A 367 15.05 -1.82 -0.89
N LEU A 368 15.29 -0.69 -0.22
CA LEU A 368 14.88 0.64 -0.70
C LEU A 368 15.43 0.95 -2.10
N GLU A 369 16.69 0.57 -2.38
CA GLU A 369 17.33 0.77 -3.68
C GLU A 369 16.60 0.09 -4.84
N ASN A 370 15.83 -0.98 -4.58
CA ASN A 370 15.05 -1.66 -5.62
C ASN A 370 14.00 -0.76 -6.27
N ALA A 371 13.53 0.28 -5.58
CA ALA A 371 12.59 1.24 -6.14
C ALA A 371 13.17 2.04 -7.32
N MET A 372 14.50 2.19 -7.37
CA MET A 372 15.21 2.92 -8.43
C MET A 372 15.59 2.04 -9.63
N TYR A 373 15.45 0.71 -9.51
CA TYR A 373 15.80 -0.24 -10.56
C TYR A 373 14.61 -0.59 -11.46
N GLY A 374 14.88 -1.38 -12.50
CA GLY A 374 13.86 -1.81 -13.45
C GLY A 374 13.52 -0.71 -14.46
N ILE A 375 12.34 -0.80 -15.06
CA ILE A 375 11.93 0.16 -16.10
C ILE A 375 11.28 1.36 -15.44
N HIS A 376 11.82 2.53 -15.71
CA HIS A 376 11.27 3.83 -15.31
C HIS A 376 10.95 4.60 -16.57
N GLY A 377 9.68 4.93 -16.77
CA GLY A 377 9.26 5.49 -18.04
C GLY A 377 8.21 6.58 -17.97
N LEU A 378 7.92 7.12 -19.14
CA LEU A 378 7.01 8.23 -19.38
C LEU A 378 6.16 7.92 -20.62
N VAL A 379 4.84 7.94 -20.47
CA VAL A 379 3.87 7.72 -21.55
C VAL A 379 3.13 9.01 -21.83
N ASN A 380 3.33 9.54 -23.03
CA ASN A 380 2.74 10.80 -23.45
C ASN A 380 2.03 10.67 -24.80
N ASP A 381 1.11 11.58 -25.03
CA ASP A 381 0.47 11.81 -26.30
C ASP A 381 1.50 12.24 -27.36
N SER A 382 1.43 11.64 -28.54
CA SER A 382 2.34 11.92 -29.65
C SER A 382 2.22 13.33 -30.24
N GLU A 383 1.05 13.98 -30.15
CA GLU A 383 0.75 15.26 -30.78
C GLU A 383 0.87 16.43 -29.80
N ASN A 384 0.21 16.35 -28.64
CA ASN A 384 0.16 17.45 -27.67
C ASN A 384 1.13 17.26 -26.49
N GLY A 385 1.73 16.08 -26.36
CA GLY A 385 2.71 15.79 -25.31
C GLY A 385 2.11 15.61 -23.90
N ASN A 386 0.79 15.63 -23.75
CA ASN A 386 0.14 15.43 -22.46
C ASN A 386 0.33 13.99 -21.95
N PRO A 387 0.33 13.78 -20.62
CA PRO A 387 0.28 12.47 -19.98
C PRO A 387 -0.80 11.54 -20.53
N VAL A 388 -0.49 10.25 -20.64
CA VAL A 388 -1.44 9.20 -21.00
C VAL A 388 -1.47 8.13 -19.91
N PRO A 389 -2.62 7.88 -19.25
CA PRO A 389 -2.77 6.85 -18.22
C PRO A 389 -2.86 5.45 -18.85
N ALA A 390 -1.77 5.00 -19.46
CA ALA A 390 -1.71 3.73 -20.15
C ALA A 390 -1.54 2.56 -19.18
N MET A 391 -2.24 1.46 -19.47
CA MET A 391 -1.91 0.14 -18.95
C MET A 391 -0.68 -0.40 -19.68
N ILE A 392 0.30 -0.91 -18.92
CA ILE A 392 1.54 -1.53 -19.40
C ILE A 392 1.47 -3.03 -19.13
N LEU A 393 1.50 -3.82 -20.20
CA LEU A 393 1.33 -5.27 -20.18
C LEU A 393 2.45 -5.97 -20.97
N VAL A 394 2.99 -7.05 -20.43
CA VAL A 394 3.85 -8.01 -21.12
C VAL A 394 3.01 -9.22 -21.52
N LYS A 395 2.70 -9.32 -22.82
CA LYS A 395 1.81 -10.37 -23.38
C LYS A 395 2.39 -11.76 -23.13
N GLY A 396 1.58 -12.66 -22.55
CA GLY A 396 1.98 -14.04 -22.25
C GLY A 396 2.80 -14.21 -20.96
N HIS A 397 3.13 -13.11 -20.28
CA HIS A 397 3.77 -13.10 -18.97
C HIS A 397 2.78 -12.66 -17.88
N ASP A 398 2.18 -11.48 -18.08
CA ASP A 398 1.28 -10.89 -17.08
C ASP A 398 0.00 -11.71 -16.89
N LYS A 399 -0.38 -11.85 -15.62
CA LYS A 399 -1.56 -12.57 -15.14
C LYS A 399 -1.88 -12.09 -13.73
N ASP A 400 -3.07 -12.40 -13.23
CA ASP A 400 -3.41 -12.14 -11.82
C ASP A 400 -3.20 -10.67 -11.40
N ARG A 401 -3.52 -9.74 -12.31
CA ARG A 401 -3.36 -8.28 -12.16
C ARG A 401 -1.92 -7.79 -11.99
N SER A 402 -0.96 -8.55 -12.51
CA SER A 402 0.45 -8.17 -12.44
C SER A 402 0.82 -6.98 -13.32
N GLU A 403 -0.03 -6.50 -14.24
CA GLU A 403 0.20 -5.32 -15.09
C GLU A 403 0.55 -4.05 -14.28
N ALA A 404 1.20 -3.08 -14.94
CA ALA A 404 1.50 -1.77 -14.37
C ALA A 404 0.70 -0.68 -15.07
N TYR A 405 0.63 0.52 -14.47
CA TYR A 405 -0.08 1.68 -15.05
C TYR A 405 0.81 2.91 -15.10
N ALA A 406 0.61 3.74 -16.11
CA ALA A 406 1.15 5.09 -16.15
C ALA A 406 0.24 6.01 -15.34
N ASP A 407 0.86 6.91 -14.59
CA ASP A 407 0.15 7.88 -13.79
C ASP A 407 -0.59 8.88 -14.71
N SER A 408 -1.78 9.26 -14.29
CA SER A 408 -2.69 10.09 -15.07
C SER A 408 -2.30 11.56 -15.13
N THR A 409 -1.52 12.05 -14.16
CA THR A 409 -1.12 13.47 -14.06
C THR A 409 0.28 13.72 -14.62
N SER A 410 1.19 12.76 -14.51
CA SER A 410 2.57 12.85 -14.99
C SER A 410 2.85 12.01 -16.23
N GLY A 411 2.11 10.92 -16.45
CA GLY A 411 2.38 9.91 -17.47
C GLY A 411 3.51 8.95 -17.07
N ARG A 412 4.07 9.08 -15.86
CA ARG A 412 5.20 8.26 -15.42
C ARG A 412 4.78 6.87 -15.01
N PHE A 413 5.69 5.92 -15.11
CA PHE A 413 5.49 4.59 -14.55
C PHE A 413 6.79 3.95 -14.10
N VAL A 414 6.64 3.02 -13.16
CA VAL A 414 7.68 2.07 -12.77
C VAL A 414 7.19 0.66 -13.09
N ARG A 415 8.08 -0.15 -13.65
CA ARG A 415 7.80 -1.55 -13.96
C ARG A 415 8.99 -2.42 -13.57
N PHE A 416 8.76 -3.26 -12.56
CA PHE A 416 9.73 -4.23 -12.10
C PHE A 416 9.60 -5.55 -12.86
N LEU A 417 10.72 -6.00 -13.43
CA LEU A 417 10.84 -7.25 -14.16
C LEU A 417 12.21 -7.85 -13.84
N SER A 418 12.32 -9.18 -13.91
CA SER A 418 13.63 -9.82 -13.82
C SER A 418 14.53 -9.42 -15.00
N PRO A 419 15.87 -9.48 -14.83
CA PRO A 419 16.80 -9.19 -15.92
C PRO A 419 16.50 -10.03 -17.17
N GLY A 420 16.46 -9.38 -18.32
CA GLY A 420 16.01 -10.00 -19.57
C GLY A 420 15.69 -8.98 -20.66
N ILE A 421 15.11 -9.49 -21.74
CA ILE A 421 14.64 -8.68 -22.88
C ILE A 421 13.12 -8.84 -22.95
N TRP A 422 12.40 -7.72 -22.96
CA TRP A 422 10.96 -7.69 -22.78
C TRP A 422 10.28 -6.86 -23.88
N ASP A 423 9.15 -7.38 -24.39
CA ASP A 423 8.23 -6.63 -25.24
C ASP A 423 7.10 -6.07 -24.37
N LEU A 424 6.95 -4.75 -24.32
CA LEU A 424 5.93 -4.07 -23.53
C LEU A 424 4.84 -3.50 -24.44
N SER A 425 3.59 -3.88 -24.18
CA SER A 425 2.40 -3.32 -24.82
C SER A 425 1.76 -2.26 -23.92
N PHE A 426 1.43 -1.12 -24.51
CA PHE A 426 0.81 0.04 -23.87
C PHE A 426 -0.58 0.23 -24.48
N SER A 427 -1.61 0.28 -23.63
CA SER A 427 -3.02 0.44 -24.01
C SER A 427 -3.67 1.53 -23.17
N ALA A 428 -4.41 2.44 -23.80
CA ALA A 428 -5.14 3.50 -23.12
C ALA A 428 -6.42 3.84 -23.90
N ASP A 429 -7.49 4.18 -23.19
CA ASP A 429 -8.75 4.58 -23.82
C ASP A 429 -8.55 5.79 -24.74
N GLY A 430 -9.00 5.66 -25.99
CA GLY A 430 -8.84 6.71 -27.00
C GLY A 430 -7.47 6.76 -27.68
N TYR A 431 -6.59 5.77 -27.46
CA TYR A 431 -5.30 5.66 -28.12
C TYR A 431 -5.14 4.32 -28.86
N HIS A 432 -4.34 4.32 -29.91
CA HIS A 432 -3.90 3.09 -30.54
C HIS A 432 -2.87 2.40 -29.63
N ASP A 433 -3.03 1.10 -29.44
CA ASP A 433 -2.04 0.29 -28.71
C ASP A 433 -0.65 0.45 -29.33
N THR A 434 0.34 0.70 -28.47
CA THR A 434 1.75 0.81 -28.86
C THR A 434 2.51 -0.35 -28.26
N THR A 435 3.37 -1.02 -29.03
CA THR A 435 4.30 -2.03 -28.48
C THR A 435 5.72 -1.54 -28.68
N VAL A 436 6.50 -1.57 -27.60
CA VAL A 436 7.95 -1.35 -27.61
C VAL A 436 8.62 -2.70 -27.44
N GLN A 437 9.41 -3.09 -28.44
CA GLN A 437 10.11 -4.37 -28.46
C GLN A 437 11.53 -4.24 -27.90
N ASP A 438 12.07 -5.38 -27.49
CA ASP A 438 13.48 -5.53 -27.12
C ASP A 438 13.95 -4.60 -25.97
N VAL A 439 13.09 -4.32 -24.99
CA VAL A 439 13.45 -3.51 -23.82
C VAL A 439 14.32 -4.34 -22.89
N VAL A 440 15.57 -3.92 -22.73
CA VAL A 440 16.57 -4.60 -21.90
C VAL A 440 16.43 -4.16 -20.44
N VAL A 441 16.27 -5.13 -19.55
CA VAL A 441 16.32 -4.95 -18.10
C VAL A 441 17.56 -5.64 -17.56
N SER A 442 18.38 -4.90 -16.82
CA SER A 442 19.59 -5.39 -16.16
C SER A 442 19.39 -5.44 -14.65
N ALA A 443 20.14 -6.29 -13.95
CA ALA A 443 20.11 -6.33 -12.49
C ALA A 443 20.72 -5.05 -11.90
N PHE A 444 20.05 -4.48 -10.89
CA PHE A 444 20.51 -3.29 -10.16
C PHE A 444 20.70 -2.03 -11.02
N ASP A 445 20.02 -1.97 -12.16
CA ASP A 445 20.10 -0.85 -13.11
C ASP A 445 18.71 -0.25 -13.38
N LYS A 446 18.70 1.03 -13.73
CA LYS A 446 17.53 1.77 -14.21
C LYS A 446 17.47 1.77 -15.73
N THR A 447 16.41 1.20 -16.29
CA THR A 447 16.10 1.27 -17.72
C THR A 447 15.12 2.42 -17.98
N GLY A 448 15.59 3.50 -18.61
CA GLY A 448 14.72 4.61 -19.02
C GLY A 448 13.89 4.29 -20.27
N LEU A 449 12.59 4.60 -20.27
CA LEU A 449 11.70 4.37 -21.43
C LEU A 449 10.73 5.52 -21.68
N VAL A 450 10.72 6.11 -22.88
CA VAL A 450 9.73 7.11 -23.29
C VAL A 450 8.84 6.53 -24.38
N VAL A 451 7.53 6.58 -24.17
CA VAL A 451 6.51 6.06 -25.10
C VAL A 451 5.61 7.20 -25.56
N ARG A 452 5.40 7.26 -26.87
CA ARG A 452 4.49 8.22 -27.52
C ARG A 452 3.29 7.44 -28.05
N MET A 453 2.10 7.68 -27.51
CA MET A 453 0.87 7.03 -27.96
C MET A 453 0.11 7.93 -28.93
N ASN A 454 -0.39 7.33 -30.02
CA ASN A 454 -1.18 8.03 -31.04
C ASN A 454 -2.66 7.95 -30.70
N ARG A 455 -3.38 9.07 -30.70
CA ARG A 455 -4.83 9.07 -30.48
C ARG A 455 -5.56 8.30 -31.57
N ILE A 456 -6.63 7.60 -31.19
CA ILE A 456 -7.63 7.13 -32.14
C ILE A 456 -8.45 8.34 -32.56
N VAL A 457 -8.08 8.90 -33.70
CA VAL A 457 -8.84 10.00 -34.28
C VAL A 457 -10.01 9.41 -35.07
N ASN A 458 -11.17 9.29 -34.42
CA ASN A 458 -12.41 9.00 -35.14
C ASN A 458 -12.73 10.21 -36.03
N GLY A 459 -13.06 9.99 -37.32
CA GLY A 459 -13.40 11.04 -38.30
C GLY A 459 -14.63 11.90 -37.97
N ILE A 460 -15.21 11.73 -36.78
CA ILE A 460 -16.29 12.55 -36.21
C ILE A 460 -15.75 13.56 -35.18
N ASP A 461 -14.55 13.32 -34.62
CA ASP A 461 -13.85 14.20 -33.66
C ASP A 461 -12.65 14.94 -34.27
N THR A 462 -12.50 14.90 -35.60
CA THR A 462 -11.42 15.59 -36.27
C THR A 462 -11.61 17.10 -36.26
N SER A 463 -10.61 17.78 -35.71
CA SER A 463 -10.42 19.22 -35.49
C SER A 463 -11.14 19.76 -34.26
N GLU A 464 -10.34 20.21 -33.27
CA GLU A 464 -10.73 21.36 -32.45
C GLU A 464 -11.13 22.49 -33.42
N THR A 465 -12.41 22.53 -33.77
CA THR A 465 -13.03 23.78 -34.16
C THR A 465 -12.81 24.73 -32.98
N GLY A 466 -12.40 25.97 -33.22
CA GLY A 466 -11.92 26.89 -32.19
C GLY A 466 -12.78 26.96 -30.92
N ARG A 467 -12.26 27.54 -29.85
CA ARG A 467 -13.06 27.66 -28.62
C ARG A 467 -14.24 28.63 -28.86
N PRO A 468 -15.48 28.26 -28.52
CA PRO A 468 -16.59 29.19 -28.54
C PRO A 468 -16.38 30.25 -27.45
N VAL A 469 -16.77 31.49 -27.73
CA VAL A 469 -16.73 32.59 -26.76
C VAL A 469 -18.08 32.62 -26.03
N LEU A 470 -18.04 32.44 -24.71
CA LEU A 470 -19.22 32.40 -23.86
C LEU A 470 -19.29 33.63 -22.98
N TYR A 471 -20.39 34.37 -23.03
CA TYR A 471 -20.54 35.60 -22.26
C TYR A 471 -22.01 35.96 -21.93
N PRO A 472 -22.29 36.60 -20.78
CA PRO A 472 -21.35 36.85 -19.70
C PRO A 472 -20.89 35.53 -19.05
N ASN A 473 -19.72 35.55 -18.41
CA ASN A 473 -19.19 34.44 -17.64
C ASN A 473 -18.38 35.03 -16.48
N PRO A 474 -18.88 35.03 -15.23
CA PRO A 474 -20.08 34.31 -14.75
C PRO A 474 -21.44 34.79 -15.31
N ALA A 475 -22.45 33.91 -15.33
CA ALA A 475 -23.81 34.20 -15.82
C ALA A 475 -24.92 33.85 -14.83
N ARG A 476 -26.02 34.62 -14.83
CA ARG A 476 -27.14 34.47 -13.89
C ARG A 476 -28.45 33.94 -14.49
N GLY A 477 -28.46 33.60 -15.78
CA GLY A 477 -29.68 33.07 -16.39
C GLY A 477 -29.65 32.89 -17.91
N LEU A 478 -28.82 33.66 -18.60
CA LEU A 478 -28.59 33.51 -20.03
C LEU A 478 -27.10 33.57 -20.34
N VAL A 479 -26.61 32.65 -21.16
CA VAL A 479 -25.24 32.68 -21.71
C VAL A 479 -25.33 32.82 -23.22
N LYS A 480 -24.62 33.78 -23.79
CA LYS A 480 -24.45 33.91 -25.24
C LYS A 480 -23.24 33.10 -25.68
N ALA A 481 -23.37 32.36 -26.77
CA ALA A 481 -22.30 31.58 -27.35
C ALA A 481 -22.01 32.01 -28.79
N GLU A 482 -20.82 32.56 -29.03
CA GLU A 482 -20.27 32.74 -30.37
C GLU A 482 -19.42 31.51 -30.72
N LEU A 483 -19.78 30.82 -31.79
CA LEU A 483 -19.07 29.61 -32.23
C LEU A 483 -18.01 29.97 -33.28
N PRO A 484 -16.99 29.12 -33.48
CA PRO A 484 -15.96 29.33 -34.50
C PRO A 484 -16.50 29.48 -35.93
N GLY A 485 -15.71 30.16 -36.77
CA GLY A 485 -15.97 30.42 -38.20
C GLY A 485 -15.92 29.16 -39.06
N ASN A 486 -16.81 28.21 -38.79
CA ASN A 486 -17.14 27.00 -39.56
C ASN A 486 -18.31 26.21 -38.93
N MET A 487 -18.98 26.76 -37.91
CA MET A 487 -20.07 26.11 -37.17
C MET A 487 -21.48 26.58 -37.57
N SER A 488 -21.63 27.36 -38.66
CA SER A 488 -22.94 27.87 -39.07
C SER A 488 -23.82 26.74 -39.65
N GLY A 489 -25.06 26.65 -39.17
CA GLY A 489 -26.06 25.67 -39.57
C GLY A 489 -26.84 25.10 -38.38
N ALA A 490 -27.55 23.99 -38.61
CA ALA A 490 -28.28 23.28 -37.57
C ALA A 490 -27.30 22.64 -36.56
N ILE A 491 -27.40 23.02 -35.29
CA ILE A 491 -26.49 22.64 -34.20
C ILE A 491 -27.28 21.85 -33.14
N ASN A 492 -26.67 20.83 -32.56
CA ASN A 492 -27.12 20.22 -31.31
C ASN A 492 -26.30 20.80 -30.16
N VAL A 493 -26.97 21.24 -29.09
CA VAL A 493 -26.38 21.84 -27.90
C VAL A 493 -26.58 20.90 -26.71
N ARG A 494 -25.49 20.56 -26.02
CA ARG A 494 -25.53 19.75 -24.79
C ARG A 494 -24.81 20.44 -23.65
N ILE A 495 -25.41 20.43 -22.47
CA ILE A 495 -24.82 21.02 -21.25
C ILE A 495 -24.58 19.92 -20.23
N PHE A 496 -23.42 19.93 -19.58
CA PHE A 496 -22.97 18.96 -18.58
C PHE A 496 -22.52 19.68 -17.31
N ASN A 497 -22.67 19.02 -16.15
CA ASN A 497 -22.03 19.48 -14.90
C ASN A 497 -20.55 19.05 -14.81
N SER A 498 -19.87 19.46 -13.74
CA SER A 498 -18.47 19.10 -13.45
C SER A 498 -18.21 17.59 -13.29
N ALA A 499 -19.25 16.79 -12.97
CA ALA A 499 -19.17 15.34 -12.88
C ALA A 499 -19.47 14.63 -14.23
N GLY A 500 -19.63 15.37 -15.32
CA GLY A 500 -19.91 14.82 -16.65
C GLY A 500 -21.37 14.40 -16.90
N VAL A 501 -22.29 14.67 -15.98
CA VAL A 501 -23.72 14.34 -16.15
C VAL A 501 -24.36 15.34 -17.12
N LYS A 502 -25.04 14.82 -18.15
CA LYS A 502 -25.79 15.62 -19.13
C LYS A 502 -27.07 16.19 -18.52
N LEU A 503 -27.19 17.51 -18.55
CA LEU A 503 -28.32 18.26 -17.97
C LEU A 503 -29.27 18.80 -19.03
N SER A 504 -28.78 19.03 -20.25
CA SER A 504 -29.57 19.53 -21.36
C SER A 504 -29.07 18.96 -22.68
N ASP A 505 -29.98 18.74 -23.64
CA ASP A 505 -29.71 18.23 -24.98
C ASP A 505 -30.84 18.70 -25.92
N TYR A 506 -30.55 19.64 -26.81
CA TYR A 506 -31.55 20.21 -27.71
C TYR A 506 -30.92 20.68 -29.02
N ASP A 507 -31.78 20.92 -30.01
CA ASP A 507 -31.35 21.39 -31.32
C ASP A 507 -31.66 22.86 -31.51
N ASP A 508 -30.76 23.56 -32.20
CA ASP A 508 -30.87 24.98 -32.54
C ASP A 508 -30.24 25.25 -33.91
N PHE A 509 -30.21 26.51 -34.34
CA PHE A 509 -29.59 26.93 -35.59
C PHE A 509 -28.65 28.10 -35.36
N TYR A 510 -27.37 27.90 -35.64
CA TYR A 510 -26.35 28.95 -35.51
C TYR A 510 -26.10 29.66 -36.85
N THR A 511 -26.14 30.99 -36.81
CA THR A 511 -25.71 31.85 -37.91
C THR A 511 -24.46 32.60 -37.48
N ASP A 512 -23.41 32.54 -38.30
CA ASP A 512 -22.15 33.22 -38.00
C ASP A 512 -22.38 34.71 -37.72
N GLY A 513 -21.74 35.23 -36.67
CA GLY A 513 -21.94 36.60 -36.17
C GLY A 513 -23.22 36.85 -35.34
N ILE A 514 -24.10 35.86 -35.16
CA ILE A 514 -25.29 35.94 -34.29
C ILE A 514 -25.13 34.93 -33.14
N PRO A 515 -24.88 35.37 -31.88
CA PRO A 515 -24.66 34.46 -30.77
C PRO A 515 -25.87 33.55 -30.49
N LEU A 516 -25.63 32.27 -30.21
CA LEU A 516 -26.64 31.36 -29.66
C LEU A 516 -26.99 31.79 -28.24
N LEU A 517 -28.27 31.67 -27.87
CA LEU A 517 -28.75 31.99 -26.54
C LEU A 517 -29.00 30.70 -25.75
N LEU A 518 -28.16 30.45 -24.75
CA LEU A 518 -28.32 29.32 -23.83
C LEU A 518 -29.16 29.78 -22.64
N ASN A 519 -30.35 29.22 -22.48
CA ASN A 519 -31.17 29.44 -21.30
C ASN A 519 -30.70 28.51 -20.17
N VAL A 520 -30.14 29.11 -19.14
CA VAL A 520 -29.53 28.42 -17.99
C VAL A 520 -30.24 28.74 -16.68
N MET A 521 -31.42 29.38 -16.71
CA MET A 521 -32.16 29.79 -15.51
C MET A 521 -32.57 28.64 -14.57
N ASN A 522 -32.64 27.42 -15.09
CA ASN A 522 -33.03 26.22 -14.32
C ASN A 522 -31.82 25.42 -13.81
N LEU A 523 -30.59 25.89 -14.07
CA LEU A 523 -29.37 25.28 -13.57
C LEU A 523 -28.98 25.94 -12.24
N ARG A 524 -28.29 25.19 -11.37
CA ARG A 524 -27.80 25.71 -10.07
C ARG A 524 -26.51 26.50 -10.28
N GLU A 525 -26.08 27.24 -9.27
CA GLU A 525 -24.74 27.83 -9.24
C GLU A 525 -23.67 26.73 -9.38
N GLY A 526 -22.62 27.00 -10.15
CA GLY A 526 -21.56 26.02 -10.38
C GLY A 526 -20.87 26.12 -11.74
N PHE A 527 -19.99 25.15 -12.00
CA PHE A 527 -19.22 25.05 -13.23
C PHE A 527 -19.87 24.09 -14.23
N TYR A 528 -19.97 24.54 -15.48
CA TYR A 528 -20.64 23.81 -16.56
C TYR A 528 -19.77 23.72 -17.81
N ILE A 529 -19.92 22.58 -18.51
CA ILE A 529 -19.34 22.34 -19.82
C ILE A 529 -20.48 22.31 -20.84
N VAL A 530 -20.31 23.02 -21.96
CA VAL A 530 -21.25 22.98 -23.09
C VAL A 530 -20.57 22.44 -24.32
N SER A 531 -21.28 21.60 -25.06
CA SER A 531 -20.88 21.02 -26.35
C SER A 531 -21.83 21.51 -27.44
N PHE A 532 -21.28 21.93 -28.58
CA PHE A 532 -22.03 22.33 -29.76
C PHE A 532 -21.62 21.43 -30.93
N THR A 533 -22.56 20.68 -31.50
CA THR A 533 -22.30 19.75 -32.60
C THR A 533 -23.08 20.16 -33.85
N LEU A 534 -22.38 20.51 -34.94
CA LEU A 534 -22.97 20.88 -36.23
C LEU A 534 -23.52 19.63 -36.91
N LYS A 535 -24.84 19.51 -37.02
CA LYS A 535 -25.52 18.30 -37.50
C LYS A 535 -25.18 17.91 -38.94
N GLY A 536 -24.92 18.90 -39.79
CA GLY A 536 -24.60 18.65 -41.20
C GLY A 536 -23.24 18.00 -41.41
N THR A 537 -22.32 18.13 -40.45
CA THR A 537 -20.92 17.67 -40.60
C THR A 537 -20.42 16.80 -39.46
N GLY A 538 -21.13 16.75 -38.33
CA GLY A 538 -20.69 16.09 -37.10
C GLY A 538 -19.66 16.87 -36.28
N ARG A 539 -19.16 18.01 -36.77
CA ARG A 539 -18.14 18.80 -36.09
C ARG A 539 -18.61 19.31 -34.74
N THR A 540 -17.75 19.21 -33.74
CA THR A 540 -18.07 19.61 -32.36
C THR A 540 -17.07 20.65 -31.83
N CYS A 541 -17.55 21.62 -31.05
CA CYS A 541 -16.73 22.49 -30.21
C CYS A 541 -17.24 22.49 -28.76
N HIS A 542 -16.36 22.82 -27.81
CA HIS A 542 -16.67 22.81 -26.38
C HIS A 542 -16.32 24.13 -25.71
N GLY A 543 -17.19 24.59 -24.82
CA GLY A 543 -16.98 25.77 -23.99
C GLY A 543 -17.23 25.49 -22.51
N ARG A 544 -16.77 26.40 -21.66
CA ARG A 544 -16.96 26.35 -20.20
C ARG A 544 -17.55 27.67 -19.71
N PHE A 545 -18.53 27.60 -18.81
CA PHE A 545 -19.09 28.77 -18.15
C PHE A 545 -19.42 28.49 -16.68
N ILE A 546 -19.47 29.55 -15.89
CA ILE A 546 -19.79 29.55 -14.47
C ILE A 546 -21.16 30.21 -14.29
N LEU A 547 -21.99 29.64 -13.43
CA LEU A 547 -23.22 30.27 -12.94
C LEU A 547 -23.01 30.75 -11.51
N ASP A 548 -23.36 32.01 -11.27
CA ASP A 548 -23.22 32.76 -10.01
C ASP A 548 -24.54 33.30 -9.47
#